data_AF-J3CIB5-F1
#
_entry.id   AF-J3CIB5-F1
#
_cell.length_a   1.000
_cell.length_b   1.000
_cell.length_c   1.000
_cell.angle_alpha   90.00
_cell.angle_beta   90.00
_cell.angle_gamma   90.00
#
_symmetry.space_group_name_H-M   'P 1'
#
loop_
_entity.id
_entity.type
_entity.pdbx_description
1 polymer ?
#
loop_
_entity_poly.entity_id
_entity_poly.type
_entity_poly.pdbx_seq_one_letter_code
_entity_poly.pdbx_strand_id
1 'polypeptide(L)' 'MSAKNLIKWIDSHYPAAPTVDNGNGTLTISIECVNVNTSAVFIERQVIPATMAAAREVLGY' A
#
# COMPACT_ATOMS: atom_id res chain seq x y z
N MET A 1 4.81 -16.67 -1.70
CA MET A 1 4.72 -15.73 -0.56
C MET A 1 3.26 -15.66 -0.12
N SER A 2 2.96 -15.80 1.17
CA SER A 2 1.56 -15.70 1.66
C SER A 2 1.12 -14.23 1.74
N ALA A 3 -0.18 -13.94 1.61
CA ALA A 3 -0.74 -12.59 1.79
C ALA A 3 -0.29 -11.94 3.11
N LYS A 4 -0.24 -12.70 4.21
CA LYS A 4 0.29 -12.22 5.50
C LYS A 4 1.76 -11.78 5.44
N ASN A 5 2.60 -12.48 4.67
CA ASN A 5 4.00 -12.11 4.52
C ASN A 5 4.15 -10.88 3.61
N LEU A 6 3.29 -10.76 2.60
CA LEU A 6 3.23 -9.57 1.74
C LEU A 6 2.80 -8.34 2.52
N ILE A 7 1.76 -8.45 3.35
CA ILE A 7 1.29 -7.37 4.23
C ILE A 7 2.40 -6.92 5.17
N LYS A 8 3.09 -7.86 5.85
CA LYS A 8 4.23 -7.51 6.72
C LYS A 8 5.35 -6.81 5.96
N TRP A 9 5.62 -7.22 4.72
CA TRP A 9 6.61 -6.57 3.87
C TRP A 9 6.16 -5.17 3.47
N ILE A 10 4.90 -4.97 3.07
CA ILE A 10 4.37 -3.63 2.73
C ILE A 10 4.40 -2.73 3.96
N ASP A 11 3.92 -3.21 5.11
CA ASP A 11 3.88 -2.45 6.36
C ASP A 11 5.28 -2.08 6.88
N SER A 12 6.34 -2.82 6.51
CA SER A 12 7.72 -2.44 6.85
C SER A 12 8.25 -1.25 6.04
N HIS A 13 7.54 -0.84 4.99
CA HIS A 13 7.88 0.33 4.16
C HIS A 13 7.14 1.60 4.62
N TYR A 14 6.61 1.60 5.84
CA TYR A 14 5.98 2.75 6.49
C TYR A 14 4.78 3.32 5.70
N PRO A 15 3.75 2.51 5.39
CA PRO A 15 2.52 3.04 4.82
C PRO A 15 1.84 3.99 5.82
N ALA A 16 1.01 4.90 5.31
CA ALA A 16 0.31 5.89 6.14
C ALA A 16 -0.66 5.25 7.16
N ALA A 17 -1.13 4.04 6.87
CA ALA A 17 -1.96 3.20 7.71
C ALA A 17 -1.68 1.70 7.42
N PRO A 18 -2.10 0.78 8.31
CA PRO A 18 -1.89 -0.65 8.11
C PRO A 18 -2.53 -1.17 6.81
N THR A 19 -1.83 -2.07 6.12
CA THR A 19 -2.35 -2.74 4.92
C THR A 19 -3.46 -3.73 5.29
N VAL A 20 -4.57 -3.70 4.56
CA VAL A 20 -5.73 -4.56 4.80
C VAL A 20 -5.82 -5.65 3.75
N ASP A 21 -6.01 -6.90 4.18
CA ASP A 21 -6.38 -8.02 3.31
C ASP A 21 -7.89 -8.02 3.06
N ASN A 22 -8.31 -7.92 1.80
CA ASN A 22 -9.73 -7.91 1.45
C ASN A 22 -10.32 -9.34 1.33
N GLY A 23 -9.48 -10.39 1.42
CA GLY A 23 -9.93 -11.78 1.36
C GLY A 23 -10.37 -12.27 -0.02
N ASN A 24 -10.29 -11.42 -1.05
CA ASN A 24 -10.67 -11.72 -2.44
C ASN A 24 -9.47 -11.74 -3.39
N GLY A 25 -8.25 -11.85 -2.85
CA GLY A 25 -7.00 -11.78 -3.63
C GLY A 25 -6.49 -10.35 -3.88
N THR A 26 -7.06 -9.34 -3.22
CA THR A 26 -6.59 -7.95 -3.25
C THR A 26 -6.21 -7.45 -1.87
N LEU A 27 -5.31 -6.46 -1.82
CA LEU A 27 -4.90 -5.74 -0.63
C LEU A 27 -5.29 -4.27 -0.78
N THR A 28 -5.69 -3.65 0.32
CA THR A 28 -5.87 -2.20 0.41
C THR A 28 -4.64 -1.62 1.10
N ILE A 29 -3.83 -0.89 0.35
CA ILE A 29 -2.65 -0.18 0.85
C ILE A 29 -3.00 1.28 1.08
N SER A 30 -2.22 1.96 1.92
CA SER A 30 -2.38 3.38 2.16
C SER A 30 -1.05 4.11 1.98
N ILE A 31 -1.12 5.23 1.28
CA ILE A 31 0.03 5.99 0.82
C ILE A 31 -0.15 7.41 1.32
N GLU A 32 0.92 7.96 1.88
CA GLU A 32 0.96 9.37 2.18
C GLU A 32 1.29 10.14 0.90
N CYS A 33 0.33 10.94 0.45
CA CYS A 33 0.46 11.77 -0.74
C CYS A 33 0.63 13.23 -0.30
N VAL A 34 1.50 13.96 -1.00
CA VAL A 34 1.68 15.40 -0.80
C VAL A 34 1.11 16.11 -2.02
N ASN A 35 0.13 17.00 -1.78
CA ASN A 35 -0.37 17.86 -2.82
C ASN A 35 0.70 18.90 -3.19
N VAL A 36 1.22 18.83 -4.42
CA VAL A 36 2.30 19.70 -4.89
C VAL A 36 1.96 21.19 -4.90
N ASN A 37 0.68 21.56 -4.98
CA ASN A 37 0.26 22.96 -5.04
C ASN A 37 0.01 23.56 -3.66
N THR A 38 -0.54 22.78 -2.74
CA THR A 38 -0.94 23.27 -1.41
C THR A 38 0.00 22.83 -0.29
N SER A 39 0.96 21.95 -0.58
CA SER A 39 1.78 21.23 0.41
C SER A 39 0.96 20.45 1.44
N ALA A 40 -0.33 20.23 1.18
CA ALA A 40 -1.19 19.47 2.07
C ALA A 40 -0.84 17.98 1.98
N VAL A 41 -0.63 17.36 3.13
CA VAL A 41 -0.45 15.92 3.26
C VAL A 41 -1.81 15.27 3.42
N PHE A 42 -2.09 14.23 2.63
CA PHE A 42 -3.30 13.44 2.74
C PHE A 42 -3.01 11.95 2.54
N ILE A 43 -3.89 11.12 3.08
CA ILE A 43 -3.76 9.67 2.99
C ILE A 43 -4.66 9.19 1.86
N GLU A 44 -4.06 8.60 0.84
CA GLU A 44 -4.79 7.90 -0.21
C GLU A 44 -4.80 6.40 0.07
N ARG A 45 -5.91 5.74 -0.26
CA ARG A 45 -6.04 4.29 -0.15
C ARG A 45 -6.23 3.71 -1.54
N GLN A 46 -5.41 2.75 -1.89
CA GLN A 46 -5.44 2.09 -3.19
C GLN A 46 -5.64 0.59 -3.00
N VAL A 47 -6.46 0.00 -3.86
CA VAL A 47 -6.64 -1.45 -3.92
C VAL A 47 -5.70 -2.01 -4.98
N ILE A 48 -4.89 -2.99 -4.59
CA ILE A 48 -3.94 -3.67 -5.47
C ILE A 48 -4.15 -5.18 -5.43
N PRO A 49 -3.77 -5.92 -6.48
CA PRO A 49 -3.63 -7.37 -6.39
C PRO A 49 -2.69 -7.77 -5.24
N ALA A 50 -2.98 -8.86 -4.54
CA ALA A 50 -2.15 -9.40 -3.46
C ALA A 50 -0.87 -10.08 -3.99
N THR A 51 -0.11 -9.38 -4.84
CA THR A 51 1.11 -9.85 -5.48
C THR A 51 2.28 -8.92 -5.17
N MET A 52 3.48 -9.48 -5.14
CA MET A 52 4.72 -8.71 -4.94
C MET A 52 4.94 -7.68 -6.06
N ALA A 53 4.56 -8.01 -7.29
CA ALA A 53 4.71 -7.12 -8.44
C ALA A 53 3.88 -5.84 -8.25
N ALA A 54 2.60 -5.98 -7.90
CA ALA A 54 1.73 -4.83 -7.67
C ALA A 54 2.18 -3.99 -6.47
N ALA A 55 2.66 -4.63 -5.40
CA ALA A 55 3.18 -3.91 -4.25
C ALA A 55 4.45 -3.09 -4.59
N ARG A 56 5.35 -3.64 -5.41
CA ARG A 56 6.56 -2.93 -5.88
C ARG A 56 6.23 -1.79 -6.83
N GLU A 57 5.28 -2.00 -7.73
CA GLU A 57 4.81 -0.95 -8.65
C GLU A 57 4.32 0.28 -7.88
N VAL A 58 3.58 0.08 -6.79
CA VAL A 58 3.09 1.20 -5.99
C VAL A 58 4.17 1.82 -5.10
N LEU A 59 5.08 1.01 -4.53
CA LEU A 59 6.15 1.51 -3.66
C LEU A 59 7.37 2.06 -4.44
N GLY A 60 7.41 1.92 -5.78
CA GLY A 60 8.49 2.42 -6.63
C GLY A 60 9.76 1.58 -6.65
N TYR A 61 9.66 0.24 -6.59
CA TYR A 61 10.77 -0.74 -6.54
C TYR A 61 10.93 -1.65 -7.76
#